data_AF-A0AAJ7E9Y3-F1
#
_entry.id   AF-A0AAJ7E9Y3-F1
#
_cell.length_a   1.000
_cell.length_b   1.000
_cell.length_c   1.000
_cell.angle_alpha   90.00
_cell.angle_beta   90.00
_cell.angle_gamma   90.00
#
_symmetry.space_group_name_H-M   'P 1'
#
loop_
_entity.id
_entity.type
_entity.pdbx_description
1 polymer ?
#
loop_
_entity_poly.entity_id
_entity_poly.type
_entity_poly.pdbx_seq_one_letter_code
_entity_poly.pdbx_strand_id
1 'polypeptide(L)'
;MTSLLRAVITCIACQFIGTANTLKSLQIHVPRAILTGRDAELMCTYELEGAQLYSIRWYRNMIEFYRYVPKESPATKVFPVAEIKVDVAASDQNRVVLTEVDRTLTGEYQCEVSADAPLFHTDIKAAEMVVVEPPLLSPNVTADRVSYVGGDHIRVNCSSPPSLPAANITWFVNEQMVPGFTANHVFNFSNGFASSLATLELEATALSPVPTLMIRCEASIFDIWKATSHTIVLRERSANPASALGRSFTGAATETCLPTIVMLLLQILLQFLMQNYTETSIR
;
A
#
# COMPACT_ATOMS: atom_id res chain seq x y z
N MET A 1 25.90 -59.34 -40.95
CA MET A 1 26.09 -58.04 -41.64
C MET A 1 24.81 -57.21 -41.82
N THR A 2 23.64 -57.68 -41.34
CA THR A 2 22.33 -57.01 -41.54
C THR A 2 21.78 -56.29 -40.31
N SER A 3 22.34 -56.54 -39.11
CA SER A 3 21.92 -55.91 -37.85
C SER A 3 22.59 -54.56 -37.60
N LEU A 4 23.86 -54.40 -37.98
CA LEU A 4 24.61 -53.14 -37.85
C LEU A 4 24.11 -52.04 -38.80
N LEU A 5 23.65 -52.41 -40.00
CA LEU A 5 23.12 -51.45 -40.97
C LEU A 5 21.80 -50.81 -40.50
N ARG A 6 20.95 -51.58 -39.79
CA ARG A 6 19.69 -51.07 -39.22
C ARG A 6 19.94 -50.05 -38.10
N ALA A 7 20.99 -50.25 -37.30
CA ALA A 7 21.34 -49.36 -36.19
C ALA A 7 21.93 -48.00 -36.65
N VAL A 8 22.63 -47.99 -37.79
CA VAL A 8 23.19 -46.75 -38.36
C VAL A 8 22.08 -45.91 -39.02
N ILE A 9 21.11 -46.55 -39.68
CA ILE A 9 19.99 -45.87 -40.34
C ILE A 9 19.04 -45.22 -39.32
N THR A 10 18.83 -45.83 -38.14
CA THR A 10 18.03 -45.21 -37.06
C THR A 10 18.75 -44.07 -36.33
N CYS A 11 20.08 -43.99 -36.34
CA CYS A 11 20.81 -42.86 -35.76
C CYS A 11 20.81 -41.61 -36.67
N ILE A 12 20.84 -41.79 -38.00
CA ILE A 12 20.82 -40.65 -38.94
C ILE A 12 19.42 -40.01 -39.01
N ALA A 13 18.36 -40.76 -38.75
CA ALA A 13 17.00 -40.23 -38.66
C ALA A 13 16.72 -39.39 -37.40
N CYS A 14 17.62 -39.38 -36.41
CA CYS A 14 17.44 -38.65 -35.14
C CYS A 14 18.13 -37.26 -35.12
N GLN A 15 18.77 -36.83 -36.22
CA GLN A 15 19.48 -35.54 -36.29
C GLN A 15 18.72 -34.42 -37.01
N PHE A 16 17.45 -34.62 -37.35
CA PHE A 16 16.58 -33.56 -37.88
C PHE A 16 15.37 -33.34 -36.96
N ILE A 17 15.60 -33.22 -35.65
CA ILE A 17 14.69 -32.44 -34.81
C ILE A 17 15.02 -30.98 -35.13
N GLY A 18 14.48 -30.49 -36.26
CA GLY A 18 14.40 -29.07 -36.49
C GLY A 18 13.69 -28.46 -35.29
N THR A 19 14.37 -27.59 -34.55
CA THR A 19 13.69 -26.71 -33.62
C THR A 19 12.63 -25.97 -34.44
N ALA A 20 11.37 -26.34 -34.25
CA ALA A 20 10.26 -25.51 -34.65
C ALA A 20 10.40 -24.25 -33.80
N ASN A 21 11.11 -23.27 -34.34
CA ASN A 21 11.07 -21.92 -33.82
C ASN A 21 9.67 -21.43 -34.17
N THR A 22 8.91 -21.19 -33.12
CA THR A 22 7.61 -20.55 -33.10
C THR A 22 7.84 -19.12 -32.62
N LEU A 23 7.17 -18.11 -33.21
CA LEU A 23 7.24 -16.69 -32.83
C LEU A 23 7.68 -16.49 -31.37
N LYS A 24 8.93 -16.05 -31.19
CA LYS A 24 9.55 -16.19 -29.88
C LYS A 24 9.06 -15.19 -28.82
N SER A 25 8.55 -14.03 -29.22
CA SER A 25 8.16 -13.00 -28.24
C SER A 25 7.36 -11.84 -28.83
N LEU A 26 6.04 -11.83 -28.62
CA LEU A 26 5.25 -10.59 -28.60
C LEU A 26 5.38 -9.92 -27.24
N GLN A 27 5.78 -8.64 -27.22
CA GLN A 27 5.80 -7.80 -26.02
C GLN A 27 4.98 -6.54 -26.25
N ILE A 28 4.26 -6.16 -25.22
CA ILE A 28 3.39 -4.98 -25.22
C ILE A 28 3.81 -4.05 -24.08
N HIS A 29 3.82 -2.76 -24.36
CA HIS A 29 3.94 -1.72 -23.35
C HIS A 29 2.71 -0.83 -23.39
N VAL A 30 1.95 -0.86 -22.31
CA VAL A 30 0.83 0.03 -22.03
C VAL A 30 1.17 0.72 -20.72
N PRO A 31 1.09 2.06 -20.64
CA PRO A 31 1.36 2.77 -19.39
C PRO A 31 0.43 2.25 -18.30
N ARG A 32 1.00 1.74 -17.20
CA ARG A 32 0.18 1.24 -16.07
C ARG A 32 -0.71 2.35 -15.51
N ALA A 33 -0.18 3.57 -15.46
CA ALA A 33 -0.89 4.75 -15.02
C ALA A 33 -0.50 5.97 -15.85
N ILE A 34 -1.45 6.82 -16.16
CA ILE A 34 -1.24 8.07 -16.90
C ILE A 34 -2.17 9.17 -16.39
N LEU A 35 -1.73 10.41 -16.37
CA LEU A 35 -2.58 11.54 -15.96
C LEU A 35 -3.64 11.84 -17.04
N THR A 36 -4.86 12.16 -16.60
CA THR A 36 -5.92 12.67 -17.48
C THR A 36 -5.44 13.88 -18.32
N GLY A 37 -5.88 13.96 -19.57
CA GLY A 37 -5.51 14.98 -20.55
C GLY A 37 -4.11 14.83 -21.16
N ARG A 38 -3.36 13.77 -20.84
CA ARG A 38 -2.06 13.46 -21.48
C ARG A 38 -2.24 12.54 -22.69
N ASP A 39 -1.19 12.44 -23.50
CA ASP A 39 -1.16 11.47 -24.61
C ASP A 39 -0.56 10.15 -24.11
N ALA A 40 -1.22 9.03 -24.42
CA ALA A 40 -0.76 7.69 -24.07
C ALA A 40 -0.08 7.02 -25.26
N GLU A 41 1.12 6.49 -25.03
CA GLU A 41 1.86 5.73 -26.03
C GLU A 41 1.71 4.22 -25.77
N LEU A 42 1.14 3.51 -26.73
CA LEU A 42 0.97 2.07 -26.71
C LEU A 42 2.00 1.45 -27.65
N MET A 43 2.89 0.60 -27.14
CA MET A 43 3.91 -0.05 -27.97
C MET A 43 3.67 -1.55 -28.09
N CYS A 44 3.89 -2.07 -29.29
CA CYS A 44 3.81 -3.47 -29.63
C CYS A 44 5.06 -3.89 -30.41
N THR A 45 5.85 -4.78 -29.82
CA THR A 45 7.12 -5.26 -30.37
C THR A 45 7.05 -6.77 -30.55
N TYR A 46 7.57 -7.26 -31.67
CA TYR A 46 7.37 -8.63 -32.12
C TYR A 46 8.55 -9.09 -32.98
N GLU A 47 8.79 -10.41 -33.00
CA GLU A 47 9.87 -11.04 -33.77
C GLU A 47 9.32 -12.17 -34.66
N LEU A 48 9.19 -11.93 -35.96
CA LEU A 48 8.48 -12.81 -36.90
C LEU A 48 9.30 -13.99 -37.46
N GLU A 49 10.48 -14.26 -36.90
CA GLU A 49 11.32 -15.44 -37.25
C GLU A 49 11.54 -15.66 -38.77
N GLY A 50 11.63 -14.57 -39.52
CA GLY A 50 11.85 -14.59 -40.97
C GLY A 50 10.57 -14.58 -41.82
N ALA A 51 9.38 -14.65 -41.22
CA ALA A 51 8.12 -14.35 -41.89
C ALA A 51 7.91 -12.83 -42.05
N GLN A 52 7.04 -12.45 -42.99
CA GLN A 52 6.63 -11.06 -43.15
C GLN A 52 5.47 -10.72 -42.22
N LEU A 53 5.33 -9.45 -41.87
CA LEU A 53 4.16 -8.99 -41.12
C LEU A 53 2.92 -9.04 -42.01
N TYR A 54 1.86 -9.69 -41.54
CA TYR A 54 0.54 -9.60 -42.15
C TYR A 54 -0.24 -8.40 -41.60
N SER A 55 -0.42 -8.32 -40.28
CA SER A 55 -1.15 -7.21 -39.65
C SER A 55 -0.83 -7.03 -38.18
N ILE A 56 -1.06 -5.81 -37.70
CA ILE A 56 -1.06 -5.46 -36.28
C ILE A 56 -2.39 -4.81 -35.98
N ARG A 57 -3.04 -5.24 -34.90
CA ARG A 57 -4.34 -4.73 -34.48
C ARG A 57 -4.29 -4.42 -33.00
N TRP A 58 -4.86 -3.27 -32.66
CA TRP A 58 -5.09 -2.89 -31.27
C TRP A 58 -6.58 -2.91 -30.95
N TYR A 59 -6.87 -3.49 -29.80
CA TYR A 59 -8.21 -3.63 -29.26
C TYR A 59 -8.31 -2.98 -27.89
N ARG A 60 -9.48 -2.42 -27.60
CA ARG A 60 -9.90 -2.04 -26.26
C ARG A 60 -11.28 -2.62 -26.03
N ASN A 61 -11.47 -3.31 -24.90
CA ASN A 61 -12.73 -4.01 -24.60
C ASN A 61 -13.22 -4.90 -25.76
N MET A 62 -12.30 -5.61 -26.42
CA MET A 62 -12.54 -6.46 -27.60
C MET A 62 -12.97 -5.73 -28.88
N ILE A 63 -12.93 -4.39 -28.91
CA ILE A 63 -13.26 -3.59 -30.10
C ILE A 63 -11.95 -3.08 -30.73
N GLU A 64 -11.74 -3.40 -32.00
CA GLU A 64 -10.61 -2.93 -32.80
C GLU A 64 -10.71 -1.41 -32.95
N PHE A 65 -9.66 -0.67 -32.59
CA PHE A 65 -9.59 0.78 -32.77
C PHE A 65 -8.45 1.23 -33.71
N TYR A 66 -7.44 0.39 -33.89
CA TYR A 66 -6.31 0.66 -34.79
C TYR A 66 -5.85 -0.60 -35.49
N ARG A 67 -5.52 -0.48 -36.76
CA ARG A 67 -4.92 -1.54 -37.56
C ARG A 67 -3.84 -1.02 -38.49
N TYR A 68 -2.75 -1.78 -38.58
CA TYR A 68 -1.69 -1.61 -39.57
C TYR A 68 -1.54 -2.86 -40.43
N VAL A 69 -1.59 -2.69 -41.76
CA VAL A 69 -1.39 -3.76 -42.77
C VAL A 69 -0.41 -3.24 -43.82
N PRO A 70 0.86 -3.67 -43.82
CA PRO A 70 1.89 -3.13 -44.73
C PRO A 70 1.55 -3.20 -46.22
N LYS A 71 0.74 -4.19 -46.61
CA LYS A 71 0.37 -4.47 -48.01
C LYS A 71 -0.86 -3.69 -48.48
N GLU A 72 -1.53 -2.95 -47.60
CA GLU A 72 -2.69 -2.10 -47.94
C GLU A 72 -2.25 -0.65 -48.22
N SER A 73 -3.09 0.09 -48.97
CA SER A 73 -2.94 1.52 -49.21
C SER A 73 -4.26 2.24 -48.89
N PRO A 74 -4.35 3.03 -47.80
CA PRO A 74 -3.31 3.27 -46.81
C PRO A 74 -3.03 2.04 -45.94
N ALA A 75 -1.81 1.92 -45.43
CA ALA A 75 -1.41 0.82 -44.55
C ALA A 75 -2.11 0.90 -43.17
N THR A 76 -2.45 2.12 -42.72
CA THR A 76 -3.08 2.38 -41.43
C THR A 76 -4.58 2.59 -41.57
N LYS A 77 -5.37 1.96 -40.69
CA LYS A 77 -6.82 2.15 -40.54
C LYS A 77 -7.16 2.39 -39.07
N VAL A 78 -7.99 3.40 -38.82
CA VAL A 78 -8.51 3.71 -37.48
C VAL A 78 -10.02 3.46 -37.49
N PHE A 79 -10.51 2.81 -36.44
CA PHE A 79 -11.92 2.52 -36.26
C PHE A 79 -12.49 3.38 -35.14
N PRO A 80 -13.69 3.95 -35.31
CA PRO A 80 -14.29 4.78 -34.28
C PRO A 80 -14.66 3.92 -33.07
N VAL A 81 -13.95 4.13 -31.97
CA VAL A 81 -14.30 3.63 -30.64
C VAL A 81 -14.56 4.84 -29.76
N ALA A 82 -15.60 4.76 -28.94
CA ALA A 82 -16.00 5.86 -28.08
C ALA A 82 -14.80 6.36 -27.25
N GLU A 83 -14.65 7.70 -27.25
CA GLU A 83 -13.61 8.46 -26.54
C GLU A 83 -12.15 8.20 -26.95
N ILE A 84 -11.87 7.24 -27.84
CA ILE A 84 -10.53 7.03 -28.39
C ILE A 84 -10.25 8.03 -29.51
N LYS A 85 -9.16 8.78 -29.35
CA LYS A 85 -8.58 9.64 -30.39
C LYS A 85 -7.17 9.15 -30.71
N VAL A 86 -6.96 8.62 -31.91
CA VAL A 86 -5.63 8.17 -32.36
C VAL A 86 -4.94 9.27 -33.14
N ASP A 87 -3.71 9.61 -32.76
CA ASP A 87 -2.82 10.42 -33.61
C ASP A 87 -2.19 9.53 -34.68
N VAL A 88 -2.78 9.53 -35.87
CA VAL A 88 -2.31 8.74 -37.02
C VAL A 88 -0.92 9.19 -37.49
N ALA A 89 -0.55 10.45 -37.33
CA ALA A 89 0.74 10.96 -37.77
C ALA A 89 1.88 10.53 -36.84
N ALA A 90 1.58 10.33 -35.55
CA ALA A 90 2.52 9.82 -34.56
C ALA A 90 2.51 8.28 -34.42
N SER A 91 1.58 7.60 -35.09
CA SER A 91 1.37 6.14 -34.99
C SER A 91 1.89 5.38 -36.21
N ASP A 92 2.41 4.18 -35.98
CA ASP A 92 2.97 3.28 -36.99
C ASP A 92 2.74 1.81 -36.60
N GLN A 93 3.45 0.89 -37.24
CA GLN A 93 3.35 -0.54 -36.99
C GLN A 93 3.68 -0.93 -35.53
N ASN A 94 4.59 -0.22 -34.86
CA ASN A 94 5.05 -0.57 -33.52
C ASN A 94 4.43 0.29 -32.43
N ARG A 95 4.01 1.51 -32.75
CA ARG A 95 3.55 2.51 -31.77
C ARG A 95 2.20 3.07 -32.16
N VAL A 96 1.27 3.14 -31.20
CA VAL A 96 -0.01 3.84 -31.34
C VAL A 96 -0.15 4.89 -30.26
N VAL A 97 -0.40 6.14 -30.67
CA VAL A 97 -0.55 7.28 -29.75
C VAL A 97 -2.02 7.64 -29.61
N LEU A 98 -2.52 7.61 -28.38
CA LEU A 98 -3.84 8.10 -28.01
C LEU A 98 -3.70 9.52 -27.47
N THR A 99 -4.46 10.48 -27.98
CA THR A 99 -4.35 11.89 -27.55
C THR A 99 -5.36 12.26 -26.48
N GLU A 100 -4.97 13.10 -25.53
CA GLU A 100 -5.85 13.66 -24.49
C GLU A 100 -6.70 12.59 -23.77
N VAL A 101 -6.05 11.58 -23.20
CA VAL A 101 -6.75 10.46 -22.55
C VAL A 101 -7.56 10.91 -21.35
N ASP A 102 -8.78 10.42 -21.23
CA ASP A 102 -9.66 10.71 -20.08
C ASP A 102 -9.93 9.45 -19.25
N ARG A 103 -10.59 9.63 -18.08
CA ARG A 103 -10.86 8.53 -17.13
C ARG A 103 -11.57 7.33 -17.75
N THR A 104 -12.39 7.54 -18.78
CA THR A 104 -13.15 6.47 -19.45
C THR A 104 -12.21 5.51 -20.17
N LEU A 105 -11.04 5.99 -20.63
CA LEU A 105 -10.01 5.20 -21.32
C LEU A 105 -9.23 4.26 -20.39
N THR A 106 -9.55 4.22 -19.09
CA THR A 106 -9.09 3.17 -18.18
C THR A 106 -9.60 1.80 -18.64
N GLY A 107 -8.73 0.79 -18.66
CA GLY A 107 -9.10 -0.58 -18.98
C GLY A 107 -7.98 -1.38 -19.67
N GLU A 108 -8.35 -2.54 -20.20
CA GLU A 108 -7.44 -3.45 -20.89
C GLU A 108 -7.27 -3.07 -22.36
N TYR A 109 -6.01 -3.04 -22.80
CA TYR A 109 -5.59 -2.84 -24.18
C TYR A 109 -4.88 -4.10 -24.67
N GLN A 110 -5.23 -4.55 -25.85
CA GLN A 110 -4.69 -5.78 -26.44
C GLN A 110 -4.03 -5.48 -27.79
N CYS A 111 -2.82 -6.00 -28.00
CA CYS A 111 -2.16 -6.01 -29.30
C CYS A 111 -2.20 -7.43 -29.87
N GLU A 112 -2.68 -7.57 -31.10
CA GLU A 112 -2.64 -8.79 -31.90
C GLU A 112 -1.65 -8.59 -33.06
N VAL A 113 -0.70 -9.51 -33.20
CA VAL A 113 0.27 -9.53 -34.31
C VAL A 113 0.12 -10.82 -35.09
N SER A 114 -0.13 -10.69 -36.38
CA SER A 114 -0.24 -11.82 -37.31
C SER A 114 0.92 -11.79 -38.31
N ALA A 115 1.59 -12.93 -38.46
CA ALA A 115 2.58 -13.16 -39.51
C ALA A 115 1.90 -13.63 -40.81
N ASP A 116 2.53 -13.33 -41.93
CA ASP A 116 2.16 -13.83 -43.25
C ASP A 116 2.85 -15.18 -43.53
N ALA A 117 2.73 -15.65 -44.76
CA ALA A 117 3.45 -16.82 -45.26
C ALA A 117 4.96 -16.76 -44.90
N PRO A 118 5.56 -17.90 -44.52
CA PRO A 118 4.98 -19.25 -44.48
C PRO A 118 4.34 -19.63 -43.13
N LEU A 119 4.52 -18.82 -42.09
CA LEU A 119 4.23 -19.23 -40.72
C LEU A 119 2.77 -19.03 -40.32
N PHE A 120 2.11 -17.98 -40.82
CA PHE A 120 0.69 -17.67 -40.55
C PHE A 120 0.28 -17.73 -39.07
N HIS A 121 1.22 -17.57 -38.14
CA HIS A 121 0.90 -17.58 -36.71
C HIS A 121 0.33 -16.21 -36.30
N THR A 122 -0.41 -16.20 -35.20
CA THR A 122 -0.90 -14.99 -34.55
C THR A 122 -0.60 -15.08 -33.06
N ASP A 123 -0.13 -13.99 -32.47
CA ASP A 123 0.06 -13.88 -31.02
C ASP A 123 -0.66 -12.63 -30.50
N ILE A 124 -1.10 -12.70 -29.24
CA ILE A 124 -1.91 -11.66 -28.59
C ILE A 124 -1.38 -11.42 -27.18
N LYS A 125 -1.18 -10.15 -26.83
CA LYS A 125 -0.85 -9.72 -25.47
C LYS A 125 -1.78 -8.60 -25.04
N ALA A 126 -2.05 -8.56 -23.74
CA ALA A 126 -2.91 -7.58 -23.11
C ALA A 126 -2.18 -6.91 -21.94
N ALA A 127 -2.52 -5.64 -21.69
CA ALA A 127 -2.08 -4.90 -20.51
C ALA A 127 -3.12 -3.83 -20.14
N GLU A 128 -3.23 -3.53 -18.84
CA GLU A 128 -4.14 -2.50 -18.33
C GLU A 128 -3.48 -1.12 -18.25
N MET A 129 -4.27 -0.11 -18.59
CA MET A 129 -3.98 1.30 -18.32
C MET A 129 -4.98 1.87 -17.34
N VAL A 130 -4.51 2.60 -16.34
CA VAL A 130 -5.35 3.41 -15.44
C VAL A 130 -5.12 4.89 -15.71
N VAL A 131 -6.18 5.61 -16.08
CA VAL A 131 -6.13 7.06 -16.22
C VAL A 131 -6.43 7.71 -14.87
N VAL A 132 -5.47 8.50 -14.38
CA VAL A 132 -5.42 9.05 -13.04
C VAL A 132 -5.84 10.51 -13.03
N GLU A 133 -6.74 10.84 -12.11
CA GLU A 133 -7.12 12.20 -11.75
C GLU A 133 -6.65 12.48 -10.31
N PRO A 134 -5.47 13.10 -10.15
CA PRO A 134 -4.91 13.36 -8.84
C PRO A 134 -5.69 14.47 -8.11
N PRO A 135 -5.64 14.50 -6.77
CA PRO A 135 -6.25 15.57 -6.02
C PRO A 135 -5.44 16.87 -6.15
N LEU A 136 -6.12 18.01 -6.05
CA LEU A 136 -5.48 19.33 -6.09
C LEU A 136 -4.81 19.73 -4.77
N LEU A 137 -5.21 19.11 -3.67
CA LEU A 137 -4.75 19.41 -2.32
C LEU A 137 -3.89 18.27 -1.76
N SER A 138 -3.07 18.60 -0.77
CA SER A 138 -2.29 17.61 -0.01
C SER A 138 -3.17 16.86 1.00
N PRO A 139 -2.76 15.66 1.46
CA PRO A 139 -3.49 14.95 2.50
C PRO A 139 -3.51 15.74 3.82
N ASN A 140 -4.60 15.61 4.55
CA ASN A 140 -4.78 16.26 5.85
C ASN A 140 -4.56 15.25 6.98
N VAL A 141 -3.62 15.55 7.86
CA VAL A 141 -3.33 14.75 9.05
C VAL A 141 -3.93 15.41 10.29
N THR A 142 -4.50 14.63 11.20
CA THR A 142 -5.06 15.10 12.47
C THR A 142 -4.73 14.10 13.58
N ALA A 143 -4.41 14.61 14.77
CA ALA A 143 -4.16 13.80 15.97
C ALA A 143 -5.25 14.05 17.01
N ASP A 144 -5.55 13.03 17.82
CA ASP A 144 -6.47 13.11 18.95
C ASP A 144 -5.89 13.91 20.15
N ARG A 145 -4.56 14.13 20.14
CA ARG A 145 -3.81 14.80 21.19
C ARG A 145 -2.85 15.83 20.61
N VAL A 146 -2.51 16.84 21.43
CA VAL A 146 -1.52 17.90 21.10
C VAL A 146 -0.17 17.70 21.80
N SER A 147 -0.08 16.70 22.67
CA SER A 147 1.08 16.37 23.52
C SER A 147 0.89 14.97 24.10
N TYR A 148 1.95 14.35 24.60
CA TYR A 148 1.88 12.99 25.16
C TYR A 148 2.68 12.84 26.45
N VAL A 149 2.42 11.76 27.17
CA VAL A 149 3.27 11.20 28.22
C VAL A 149 3.67 9.79 27.80
N GLY A 150 4.86 9.30 28.19
CA GLY A 150 5.24 7.91 27.94
C GLY A 150 4.15 6.91 28.39
N GLY A 151 3.77 6.00 27.49
CA GLY A 151 2.67 5.05 27.65
C GLY A 151 1.32 5.53 27.11
N ASP A 152 1.19 6.78 26.63
CA ASP A 152 -0.04 7.24 25.98
C ASP A 152 -0.30 6.48 24.67
N HIS A 153 -1.53 6.02 24.47
CA HIS A 153 -2.00 5.61 23.15
C HIS A 153 -2.46 6.85 22.37
N ILE A 154 -1.81 7.09 21.23
CA ILE A 154 -2.06 8.23 20.35
C ILE A 154 -2.72 7.71 19.08
N ARG A 155 -3.83 8.33 18.69
CA ARG A 155 -4.54 8.02 17.46
C ARG A 155 -4.45 9.19 16.49
N VAL A 156 -3.94 8.90 15.30
CA VAL A 156 -3.76 9.89 14.23
C VAL A 156 -4.48 9.43 12.98
N ASN A 157 -5.21 10.34 12.36
CA ASN A 157 -5.93 10.09 11.11
C ASN A 157 -5.29 10.89 9.99
N CYS A 158 -5.17 10.29 8.81
CA CYS A 158 -4.76 10.96 7.59
C CYS A 158 -5.83 10.74 6.53
N SER A 159 -6.34 11.83 5.96
CA SER A 159 -7.36 11.79 4.91
C SER A 159 -6.79 12.36 3.61
N SER A 160 -6.89 11.60 2.53
CA SER A 160 -6.60 12.10 1.18
C SER A 160 -7.82 12.84 0.63
N PRO A 161 -7.64 13.95 -0.11
CA PRO A 161 -8.73 14.52 -0.88
C PRO A 161 -9.22 13.54 -1.96
N PRO A 162 -10.42 13.76 -2.53
CA PRO A 162 -10.98 12.88 -3.55
C PRO A 162 -10.07 12.81 -4.78
N SER A 163 -9.82 11.59 -5.26
CA SER A 163 -8.97 11.28 -6.40
C SER A 163 -9.47 10.03 -7.14
N LEU A 164 -9.00 9.80 -8.36
CA LEU A 164 -9.29 8.59 -9.12
C LEU A 164 -7.98 7.99 -9.64
N PRO A 165 -7.59 6.76 -9.26
CA PRO A 165 -8.15 5.96 -8.15
C PRO A 165 -7.86 6.60 -6.78
N ALA A 166 -8.36 5.99 -5.71
CA ALA A 166 -8.05 6.39 -4.34
C ALA A 166 -6.54 6.35 -4.07
N ALA A 167 -5.99 7.37 -3.43
CA ALA A 167 -4.57 7.43 -3.09
C ALA A 167 -4.17 6.43 -1.99
N ASN A 168 -3.00 5.83 -2.11
CA ASN A 168 -2.39 5.03 -1.05
C ASN A 168 -1.74 5.95 -0.01
N ILE A 169 -2.00 5.70 1.27
CA ILE A 169 -1.45 6.49 2.37
C ILE A 169 -0.33 5.71 3.06
N THR A 170 0.82 6.37 3.20
CA THR A 170 1.99 5.89 3.93
C THR A 170 2.26 6.81 5.12
N TRP A 171 2.55 6.25 6.29
CA TRP A 171 2.89 7.03 7.47
C TRP A 171 4.39 7.14 7.69
N PHE A 172 4.77 8.29 8.24
CA PHE A 172 6.13 8.56 8.68
C PHE A 172 6.07 9.09 10.12
N VAL A 173 6.84 8.44 10.99
CA VAL A 173 7.03 8.83 12.38
C VAL A 173 8.52 9.08 12.59
N ASN A 174 8.89 10.29 12.99
CA ASN A 174 10.28 10.73 13.11
C ASN A 174 11.12 10.42 11.86
N GLU A 175 10.57 10.75 10.68
CA GLU A 175 11.13 10.48 9.35
C GLU A 175 11.29 8.99 8.97
N GLN A 176 10.94 8.07 9.86
CA GLN A 176 10.93 6.65 9.57
C GLN A 176 9.57 6.23 9.02
N MET A 177 9.57 5.55 7.87
CA MET A 177 8.38 4.93 7.31
C MET A 177 7.87 3.85 8.27
N VAL A 178 6.57 3.90 8.57
CA VAL A 178 5.90 2.89 9.40
C VAL A 178 5.29 1.82 8.47
N PRO A 179 5.80 0.58 8.47
CA PRO A 179 5.27 -0.48 7.62
C PRO A 179 4.04 -1.13 8.26
N GLY A 180 2.88 -1.03 7.60
CA GLY A 180 1.66 -1.76 7.97
C GLY A 180 1.00 -1.32 9.29
N PHE A 181 -0.22 -1.82 9.52
CA PHE A 181 -1.14 -1.47 10.62
C PHE A 181 -1.75 -0.06 10.57
N THR A 182 -2.28 0.27 9.40
CA THR A 182 -3.18 1.42 9.25
C THR A 182 -4.56 0.90 8.93
N ALA A 183 -5.55 1.24 9.75
CA ALA A 183 -6.93 0.98 9.36
C ALA A 183 -7.22 1.89 8.16
N ASN A 184 -7.35 1.29 6.97
CA ASN A 184 -7.57 2.00 5.73
C ASN A 184 -9.03 1.85 5.32
N HIS A 185 -9.71 2.97 5.16
CA HIS A 185 -11.06 3.04 4.63
C HIS A 185 -11.06 3.88 3.36
N VAL A 186 -11.72 3.40 2.32
CA VAL A 186 -11.93 4.14 1.07
C VAL A 186 -13.36 4.62 1.03
N PHE A 187 -13.55 5.93 0.99
CA PHE A 187 -14.85 6.58 0.80
C PHE A 187 -15.06 6.86 -0.67
N ASN A 188 -15.97 6.10 -1.29
CA ASN A 188 -16.35 6.30 -2.69
C ASN A 188 -17.43 7.37 -2.79
N PHE A 189 -17.28 8.27 -3.76
CA PHE A 189 -18.24 9.30 -4.10
C PHE A 189 -19.06 8.88 -5.31
N SER A 190 -20.27 9.44 -5.46
CA SER A 190 -21.18 9.11 -6.56
C SER A 190 -20.66 9.49 -7.94
N ASN A 191 -19.69 10.40 -8.03
CA ASN A 191 -19.02 10.82 -9.25
C ASN A 191 -17.81 9.93 -9.63
N GLY A 192 -17.63 8.79 -8.94
CA GLY A 192 -16.57 7.82 -9.20
C GLY A 192 -15.23 8.12 -8.52
N PHE A 193 -15.04 9.32 -7.94
CA PHE A 193 -13.85 9.62 -7.16
C PHE A 193 -13.87 8.89 -5.81
N ALA A 194 -12.72 8.78 -5.17
CA ALA A 194 -12.58 8.20 -3.86
C ALA A 194 -11.55 8.92 -2.99
N SER A 195 -11.84 8.96 -1.69
CA SER A 195 -10.93 9.46 -0.64
C SER A 195 -10.45 8.31 0.22
N SER A 196 -9.17 8.28 0.54
CA SER A 196 -8.59 7.32 1.48
C SER A 196 -8.49 7.95 2.86
N LEU A 197 -8.87 7.19 3.89
CA LEU A 197 -8.63 7.51 5.29
C LEU A 197 -7.77 6.41 5.88
N ALA A 198 -6.59 6.77 6.38
CA ALA A 198 -5.74 5.88 7.14
C ALA A 198 -5.73 6.33 8.60
N THR A 199 -5.87 5.37 9.53
CA THR A 199 -5.70 5.60 10.97
C THR A 199 -4.42 4.92 11.44
N LEU A 200 -3.54 5.66 12.11
CA LEU A 200 -2.36 5.14 12.80
C LEU A 200 -2.61 5.21 14.31
N GLU A 201 -2.47 4.09 14.99
CA GLU A 201 -2.48 4.01 16.46
C GLU A 201 -1.07 3.63 16.92
N LEU A 202 -0.51 4.42 17.84
CA LEU A 202 0.83 4.22 18.37
C LEU A 202 0.84 4.37 19.89
N GLU A 203 1.70 3.60 20.55
CA GLU A 203 2.01 3.80 21.96
C GLU A 203 3.25 4.69 22.06
N ALA A 204 3.10 5.83 22.73
CA ALA A 204 4.18 6.80 22.86
C ALA A 204 5.25 6.24 23.79
N THR A 205 6.41 5.90 23.24
CA THR A 205 7.57 5.60 24.06
C THR A 205 8.18 6.89 24.62
N ALA A 206 8.76 6.84 25.82
CA ALA A 206 9.54 7.95 26.36
C ALA A 206 10.83 8.08 25.52
N LEU A 207 10.76 8.87 24.45
CA LEU A 207 11.81 9.04 23.46
C LEU A 207 12.82 10.09 23.96
N SER A 208 13.58 9.79 25.01
CA SER A 208 14.79 10.57 25.33
C SER A 208 15.92 10.08 24.40
N PRO A 209 16.60 10.92 23.60
CA PRO A 209 16.82 12.37 23.79
C PRO A 209 16.02 13.31 22.85
N VAL A 210 15.06 12.83 22.05
CA VAL A 210 14.23 13.67 21.17
C VAL A 210 12.78 13.70 21.70
N PRO A 211 12.42 14.66 22.57
CA PRO A 211 11.14 14.68 23.30
C PRO A 211 9.94 15.06 22.43
N THR A 212 10.09 14.99 21.11
CA THR A 212 9.08 15.40 20.14
C THR A 212 8.80 14.29 19.16
N LEU A 213 7.54 13.87 19.08
CA LEU A 213 7.06 12.92 18.10
C LEU A 213 6.60 13.69 16.86
N MET A 214 7.30 13.50 15.75
CA MET A 214 6.97 14.10 14.45
C MET A 214 6.19 13.09 13.62
N ILE A 215 4.97 13.44 13.22
CA ILE A 215 4.07 12.54 12.50
C ILE A 215 3.60 13.24 11.23
N ARG A 216 3.76 12.58 10.09
CA ARG A 216 3.21 13.01 8.80
C ARG A 216 2.75 11.81 7.99
N CYS A 217 1.88 12.04 7.02
CA CYS A 217 1.51 11.04 6.04
C CYS A 217 1.84 11.50 4.63
N GLU A 218 2.02 10.53 3.73
CA GLU A 218 2.20 10.73 2.31
C GLU A 218 1.09 10.00 1.57
N ALA A 219 0.37 10.71 0.71
CA ALA A 219 -0.58 10.14 -0.22
C ALA A 219 0.10 9.96 -1.59
N SER A 220 -0.08 8.81 -2.22
CA SER A 220 0.53 8.47 -3.52
C SER A 220 -0.44 7.73 -4.43
N ILE A 221 -0.34 7.96 -5.74
CA ILE A 221 -1.10 7.23 -6.77
C ILE A 221 -0.10 6.75 -7.82
N PHE A 222 0.13 5.44 -7.85
CA PHE A 222 1.24 4.83 -8.59
C PHE A 222 2.56 5.58 -8.32
N ASP A 223 3.43 5.68 -9.32
CA ASP A 223 4.67 6.44 -9.31
C ASP A 223 4.55 7.83 -9.98
N ILE A 224 3.34 8.21 -10.39
CA ILE A 224 3.08 9.44 -11.16
C ILE A 224 2.62 10.63 -10.32
N TRP A 225 2.11 10.39 -9.10
CA TRP A 225 1.68 11.45 -8.20
C TRP A 225 1.93 11.10 -6.73
N LYS A 226 2.41 12.10 -5.98
CA LYS A 226 2.60 12.03 -4.53
C LYS A 226 2.44 13.41 -3.88
N ALA A 227 1.91 13.45 -2.67
CA ALA A 227 1.84 14.64 -1.84
C ALA A 227 1.96 14.28 -0.36
N THR A 228 2.67 15.13 0.39
CA THR A 228 2.88 14.96 1.83
C THR A 228 1.97 15.90 2.62
N SER A 229 1.50 15.44 3.77
CA SER A 229 0.76 16.29 4.70
C SER A 229 1.70 17.27 5.40
N HIS A 230 1.12 18.25 6.09
CA HIS A 230 1.85 18.97 7.13
C HIS A 230 2.34 17.98 8.22
N THR A 231 3.37 18.37 8.96
CA THR A 231 3.91 17.54 10.06
C THR A 231 3.32 17.97 11.39
N ILE A 232 2.71 17.03 12.11
CA ILE A 232 2.28 17.23 13.49
C ILE A 232 3.48 16.98 14.41
N VAL A 233 3.68 17.86 15.38
CA VAL A 233 4.75 17.73 16.38
C VAL A 233 4.11 17.64 17.76
N LEU A 234 4.12 16.45 18.35
CA LEU A 234 3.63 16.24 19.71
C LEU A 234 4.82 16.34 20.67
N ARG A 235 4.69 17.16 21.71
CA ARG A 235 5.73 17.31 22.74
C ARG A 235 5.44 16.43 23.95
N GLU A 236 6.46 15.79 24.48
CA GLU A 236 6.36 15.06 25.75
C GLU A 236 6.12 16.04 26.91
N ARG A 237 5.12 15.75 27.75
CA ARG A 237 4.88 16.46 29.01
C ARG A 237 5.50 15.66 30.14
N SER A 238 6.04 16.37 31.14
CA SER A 238 6.45 15.73 32.40
C SER A 238 5.24 15.04 33.01
N ALA A 239 5.35 13.75 33.29
CA ALA A 239 4.36 13.05 34.09
C ALA A 239 4.31 13.73 35.47
N ASN A 240 3.18 14.35 35.82
CA ASN A 240 3.01 14.95 37.14
C ASN A 240 3.20 13.82 38.19
N PRO A 241 4.22 13.87 39.06
CA PRO A 241 4.49 12.79 40.01
C PRO A 241 3.33 12.56 41.00
N ALA A 242 2.41 13.53 41.13
CA ALA A 242 1.23 13.44 41.98
C ALA A 242 0.20 12.39 41.50
N SER A 243 0.17 12.03 40.22
CA SER A 243 -0.78 11.04 39.69
C SER A 243 -0.34 9.59 39.98
N ALA A 244 0.95 9.35 40.21
CA ALA A 244 1.48 8.05 40.63
C ALA A 244 1.20 7.75 42.12
N LEU A 245 0.87 8.77 42.91
CA LEU A 245 0.48 8.65 44.33
C LEU A 245 -1.03 8.46 44.54
N GLY A 246 -1.81 8.35 43.46
CA GLY A 246 -3.27 8.19 43.50
C GLY A 246 -3.79 6.77 43.74
N ARG A 247 -2.90 5.78 43.94
CA ARG A 247 -3.29 4.57 44.68
C ARG A 247 -3.05 4.86 46.15
N SER A 248 -4.01 5.58 46.74
CA SER A 248 -4.28 5.47 48.16
C SER A 248 -4.23 4.00 48.50
N PHE A 249 -3.23 3.60 49.28
CA PHE A 249 -3.42 2.52 50.21
C PHE A 249 -4.67 2.93 50.99
N THR A 250 -5.84 2.41 50.62
CA THR A 250 -6.82 2.08 51.63
C THR A 250 -6.05 1.14 52.53
N GLY A 251 -5.51 1.71 53.61
CA GLY A 251 -5.11 0.93 54.76
C GLY A 251 -6.32 0.08 55.07
N ALA A 252 -6.27 -1.18 54.65
CA ALA A 252 -6.92 -2.21 55.41
C ALA A 252 -6.33 -2.01 56.79
N ALA A 253 -7.12 -1.42 57.68
CA ALA A 253 -6.86 -1.43 59.10
C ALA A 253 -6.71 -2.91 59.46
N THR A 254 -5.49 -3.42 59.41
CA THR A 254 -5.14 -4.58 60.21
C THR A 254 -5.28 -4.09 61.63
N GLU A 255 -6.40 -4.45 62.25
CA GLU A 255 -6.57 -4.39 63.69
C GLU A 255 -5.39 -5.13 64.34
N THR A 256 -4.31 -4.40 64.63
CA THR A 256 -3.32 -4.86 65.58
C THR A 256 -3.95 -4.70 66.96
N CYS A 257 -4.59 -5.77 67.41
CA CYS A 257 -5.06 -5.98 68.77
C CYS A 257 -3.86 -5.94 69.73
N LEU A 258 -3.41 -4.73 70.07
CA LEU A 258 -2.32 -4.45 71.00
C LEU A 258 -2.58 -3.34 72.04
N PRO A 259 -3.83 -2.88 72.33
CA PRO A 259 -4.06 -2.06 73.53
C PRO A 259 -4.63 -2.82 74.73
N THR A 260 -5.22 -4.02 74.56
CA THR A 260 -5.93 -4.70 75.66
C THR A 260 -4.99 -5.43 76.64
N ILE A 261 -3.95 -6.11 76.14
CA ILE A 261 -2.99 -6.83 77.02
C ILE A 261 -2.15 -5.83 77.84
N VAL A 262 -1.72 -4.72 77.24
CA VAL A 262 -0.95 -3.68 77.94
C VAL A 262 -1.79 -3.03 79.04
N MET A 263 -3.07 -2.76 78.78
CA MET A 263 -3.98 -2.22 79.79
C MET A 263 -4.29 -3.22 80.93
N LEU A 264 -4.44 -4.51 80.61
CA LEU A 264 -4.62 -5.56 81.62
C LEU A 264 -3.38 -5.75 82.49
N LEU A 265 -2.19 -5.74 81.90
CA LEU A 265 -0.93 -5.81 82.64
C LEU A 265 -0.74 -4.59 83.55
N LEU A 266 -1.12 -3.39 83.10
CA LEU A 266 -1.08 -2.17 83.92
C LEU A 266 -2.07 -2.23 85.10
N GLN A 267 -3.27 -2.78 84.88
CA GLN A 267 -4.26 -2.97 85.95
C GLN A 267 -3.80 -4.01 86.99
N ILE A 268 -3.20 -5.12 86.55
CA ILE A 268 -2.65 -6.16 87.45
C ILE A 268 -1.47 -5.59 88.25
N LEU A 269 -0.58 -4.80 87.61
CA LEU A 269 0.53 -4.15 88.29
C LEU A 269 0.04 -3.16 89.37
N LEU A 270 -1.01 -2.39 89.07
CA LEU A 270 -1.62 -1.47 90.04
C LEU A 270 -2.25 -2.22 91.23
N GLN A 271 -2.89 -3.37 91.00
CA GLN A 271 -3.43 -4.19 92.08
C GLN A 271 -2.31 -4.76 92.97
N PHE A 272 -1.21 -5.23 92.38
CA PHE A 272 -0.04 -5.71 93.14
C PHE A 272 0.61 -4.62 94.00
N LEU A 273 0.73 -3.40 93.45
CA LEU A 273 1.28 -2.26 94.18
C LEU A 273 0.38 -1.84 95.35
N MET A 274 -0.94 -1.86 95.17
CA MET A 274 -1.89 -1.53 96.25
C MET A 274 -1.90 -2.60 97.34
N GLN A 275 -1.73 -3.88 97.00
CA GLN A 275 -1.73 -4.98 97.98
C GLN A 275 -0.44 -5.04 98.80
N ASN A 276 0.71 -4.69 98.20
CA ASN A 276 1.97 -4.52 98.93
C ASN A 276 1.97 -3.29 99.86
N TYR A 277 1.23 -2.23 99.51
CA TYR A 277 1.12 -1.05 100.37
C TYR A 277 0.31 -1.33 101.65
N THR A 278 -0.65 -2.25 101.58
CA THR A 278 -1.47 -2.65 102.74
C THR A 278 -0.75 -3.58 103.72
N GLU A 279 0.27 -4.33 103.30
CA GLU A 279 1.07 -5.18 104.22
C GLU A 279 2.23 -4.43 104.90
N THR A 280 2.65 -3.27 104.39
CA THR A 280 3.69 -2.44 105.05
C THR A 280 3.15 -1.49 106.13
N SER A 281 1.84 -1.49 106.40
CA SER A 281 1.18 -0.62 107.39
C SER A 281 0.58 -1.39 108.58
N ILE A 282 1.14 -2.54 108.95
CA ILE A 282 0.95 -3.15 110.29
C ILE A 282 2.29 -3.67 110.79
N ARG A 283 3.12 -2.76 111.32
CA ARG A 283 3.99 -3.02 112.47
C ARG A 283 4.21 -1.74 113.24
#